data_AF-A0A836D148-F1
#
_entry.id   AF-A0A836D148-F1
#
_cell.length_a   1.000
_cell.length_b   1.000
_cell.length_c   1.000
_cell.angle_alpha   90.00
_cell.angle_beta   90.00
_cell.angle_gamma   90.00
#
_symmetry.space_group_name_H-M   'P 1'
#
loop_
_entity.id
_entity.type
_entity.pdbx_description
1 polymer ?
#
loop_
_entity_poly.entity_id
_entity_poly.type
_entity_poly.pdbx_seq_one_letter_code
_entity_poly.pdbx_strand_id
1 'polypeptide(L)'
;MERLLLEGYCPEEKMFGFHKPKMYRSIEGCCICRAKSSSSRFTDSKRYEKDFQSCFGLHETRSGDVCNACVLLVKRWKKLPAG
;
A
#
# COMPACT_ATOMS: atom_id res chain seq x y z
N MET A 1 13.13 13.76 -23.78
CA MET A 1 12.30 12.54 -23.75
C MET A 1 13.22 11.34 -23.89
N GLU A 2 13.96 11.00 -22.83
CA GLU A 2 14.73 9.77 -22.82
C GLU A 2 14.87 9.22 -21.39
N ARG A 3 14.06 8.18 -21.15
CA ARG A 3 14.33 6.95 -20.39
C ARG A 3 14.78 7.12 -18.94
N LEU A 4 13.88 6.91 -17.97
CA LEU A 4 13.60 5.57 -17.40
C LEU A 4 14.91 4.90 -16.95
N LEU A 5 15.10 4.79 -15.62
CA LEU A 5 15.88 3.81 -14.84
C LEU A 5 16.51 4.46 -13.59
N LEU A 6 15.68 4.98 -12.68
CA LEU A 6 16.02 5.03 -11.25
C LEU A 6 15.02 4.19 -10.44
N GLU A 7 14.63 3.06 -11.02
CA GLU A 7 14.00 1.95 -10.31
C GLU A 7 15.14 0.99 -9.91
N GLY A 8 15.46 0.90 -8.61
CA GLY A 8 15.74 -0.43 -8.06
C GLY A 8 17.08 -0.79 -7.45
N TYR A 9 18.04 0.11 -7.16
CA TYR A 9 19.23 -0.30 -6.39
C TYR A 9 19.72 0.74 -5.38
N CYS A 10 19.67 0.39 -4.09
CA CYS A 10 20.43 1.07 -3.04
C CYS A 10 21.23 -0.01 -2.30
N PRO A 11 22.57 0.06 -2.29
CA PRO A 11 23.41 -0.91 -1.58
C PRO A 11 23.22 -0.80 -0.06
N GLU A 12 23.20 -1.96 0.59
CA GLU A 12 23.17 -2.09 2.05
C GLU A 12 24.51 -1.65 2.64
N GLU A 13 24.51 -0.61 3.48
CA GLU A 13 25.63 -0.30 4.35
C GLU A 13 25.21 -0.34 5.82
N LYS A 14 26.11 -0.92 6.62
CA LYS A 14 26.03 -1.22 8.06
C LYS A 14 25.50 -0.04 8.89
N MET A 15 24.65 -0.38 9.86
CA MET A 15 24.03 0.55 10.80
C MET A 15 25.08 1.28 11.66
N PHE A 16 25.20 2.59 11.46
CA PHE A 16 25.13 3.67 12.47
C PHE A 16 25.13 5.03 11.74
N GLY A 17 24.19 5.18 10.80
CA GLY A 17 23.96 6.41 10.04
C GLY A 17 22.46 6.55 9.83
N PHE A 18 21.97 7.77 9.73
CA PHE A 18 20.56 8.08 9.48
C PHE A 18 20.02 7.28 8.28
N HIS A 19 19.39 6.13 8.53
CA HIS A 19 18.75 5.33 7.51
C HIS A 19 17.56 6.13 6.98
N LYS A 20 17.72 6.74 5.79
CA LYS A 20 16.56 7.18 5.02
C LYS A 20 15.71 5.93 4.74
N PRO A 21 14.49 5.83 5.27
CA PRO A 21 13.66 4.66 5.06
C PRO A 21 13.44 4.46 3.56
N LYS A 22 13.58 3.21 3.08
CA LYS A 22 13.27 2.88 1.68
C LYS A 22 11.80 3.21 1.42
N MET A 23 11.55 4.07 0.43
CA MET A 23 10.20 4.43 0.02
C MET A 23 9.78 3.52 -1.13
N TYR A 24 8.68 2.80 -0.93
CA TYR A 24 8.05 1.99 -1.98
C TYR A 24 7.04 2.84 -2.73
N ARG A 25 6.94 2.64 -4.05
CA ARG A 25 6.04 3.39 -4.92
C ARG A 25 5.12 2.45 -5.69
N SER A 26 3.89 2.89 -5.91
CA SER A 26 2.94 2.29 -6.83
C SER A 26 2.72 3.25 -8.00
N ILE A 27 2.60 2.70 -9.21
CA ILE A 27 2.41 3.50 -10.44
C ILE A 27 1.05 4.23 -10.37
N GLU A 28 -0.02 3.46 -10.11
CA GLU A 28 -1.40 3.94 -10.01
C GLU A 28 -1.72 4.51 -8.61
N GLY A 29 -1.02 4.03 -7.58
CA GLY A 29 -1.28 4.36 -6.18
C GLY A 29 -2.29 3.40 -5.54
N CYS A 30 -2.45 3.54 -4.22
CA CYS A 30 -3.39 2.73 -3.46
C CYS A 30 -4.80 2.84 -4.04
N CYS A 31 -5.45 1.72 -4.38
CA CYS A 31 -6.79 1.70 -4.96
C CYS A 31 -7.88 2.25 -4.02
N ILE A 32 -7.56 2.41 -2.73
CA ILE A 32 -8.41 3.00 -1.69
C ILE A 32 -8.08 4.48 -1.45
N CYS A 33 -6.90 4.77 -0.88
CA CYS A 33 -6.55 6.13 -0.45
C CYS A 33 -5.73 6.94 -1.47
N ARG A 34 -5.44 6.37 -2.65
CA ARG A 34 -4.66 6.99 -3.74
C ARG A 34 -3.21 7.36 -3.42
N ALA A 35 -2.71 7.03 -2.23
CA ALA A 35 -1.30 7.23 -1.88
C ALA A 35 -0.39 6.46 -2.85
N LYS A 36 0.56 7.17 -3.48
CA LYS A 36 1.54 6.58 -4.42
C LYS A 36 2.82 6.10 -3.76
N SER A 37 3.01 6.43 -2.48
CA SER A 37 4.22 6.08 -1.73
C SER A 37 3.90 5.53 -0.35
N SER A 38 4.71 4.59 0.12
CA SER A 38 4.55 3.94 1.42
C SER A 38 5.92 3.57 1.99
N SER A 39 6.05 3.56 3.33
CA SER A 39 7.23 3.07 4.04
C SER A 39 7.38 1.54 3.98
N SER A 40 6.33 0.84 3.56
CA SER A 40 6.33 -0.60 3.28
C SER A 40 5.87 -0.89 1.86
N ARG A 41 6.14 -2.09 1.35
CA ARG A 41 5.63 -2.56 0.05
C ARG A 41 4.11 -2.41 -0.04
N PHE A 42 3.64 -2.06 -1.24
CA PHE A 42 2.24 -2.23 -1.61
C PHE A 42 1.91 -3.71 -1.75
N THR A 43 0.64 -4.06 -1.55
CA THR A 43 0.14 -5.44 -1.66
C THR A 43 -0.98 -5.50 -2.70
N ASP A 44 -1.05 -6.59 -3.45
CA ASP A 44 -2.16 -6.87 -4.37
C ASP A 44 -3.50 -6.96 -3.59
N SER A 45 -4.54 -6.31 -4.12
CA SER A 45 -5.84 -6.17 -3.48
C SER A 45 -6.65 -7.46 -3.36
N LYS A 46 -6.39 -8.51 -4.15
CA LYS A 46 -7.29 -9.66 -4.34
C LYS A 46 -7.85 -10.28 -3.06
N ARG A 47 -7.05 -10.34 -1.99
CA ARG A 47 -7.46 -10.93 -0.70
C ARG A 47 -8.42 -10.05 0.13
N TYR A 48 -8.56 -8.78 -0.23
CA TYR A 48 -9.27 -7.76 0.53
C TYR A 48 -10.43 -7.11 -0.25
N GLU A 49 -10.52 -7.31 -1.56
CA GLU A 49 -11.51 -6.67 -2.44
C GLU A 49 -12.95 -6.85 -1.96
N LYS A 50 -13.31 -8.06 -1.54
CA LYS A 50 -14.66 -8.38 -1.03
C LYS A 50 -15.06 -7.57 0.21
N ASP A 51 -14.08 -7.05 0.94
CA ASP A 51 -14.30 -6.34 2.20
C ASP A 51 -14.26 -4.82 2.02
N PHE A 52 -13.81 -4.32 0.86
CA PHE A 52 -13.57 -2.88 0.66
C PHE A 52 -14.84 -2.04 0.77
N GLN A 53 -15.94 -2.49 0.15
CA GLN A 53 -17.19 -1.74 0.18
C GLN A 53 -17.70 -1.57 1.61
N SER A 54 -17.79 -2.65 2.38
CA SER A 54 -18.27 -2.60 3.77
C SER A 54 -17.28 -1.91 4.72
N CYS A 55 -15.96 -2.09 4.54
CA CYS A 55 -14.95 -1.50 5.42
C CYS A 55 -14.78 0.00 5.21
N PHE A 56 -14.91 0.50 3.97
CA PHE A 56 -14.62 1.89 3.62
C PHE A 56 -15.85 2.68 3.13
N GLY A 57 -17.04 2.06 3.11
CA GLY A 57 -18.28 2.70 2.63
C GLY A 57 -18.23 3.04 1.13
N LEU A 58 -17.62 2.19 0.31
CA LEU A 58 -17.46 2.44 -1.13
C LEU A 58 -18.69 1.96 -1.91
N HIS A 59 -19.16 2.79 -2.85
CA HIS A 59 -20.25 2.44 -3.77
C HIS A 59 -19.79 1.60 -4.97
N GLU A 60 -18.49 1.59 -5.27
CA GLU A 60 -17.92 0.89 -6.42
C GLU A 60 -16.86 -0.13 -5.99
N THR A 61 -16.61 -1.09 -6.87
CA THR A 61 -15.51 -2.05 -6.69
C THR A 61 -14.18 -1.36 -6.98
N ARG A 62 -13.15 -1.69 -6.18
CA ARG A 62 -11.79 -1.17 -6.34
C ARG A 62 -10.81 -2.34 -6.34
N SER A 63 -9.84 -2.30 -7.23
CA SER A 63 -8.77 -3.30 -7.35
C SER A 63 -7.44 -2.61 -7.68
N GLY A 64 -6.33 -3.32 -7.48
CA GLY A 64 -4.97 -2.85 -7.74
C GLY A 64 -4.08 -2.92 -6.50
N ASP A 65 -3.12 -1.99 -6.43
CA ASP A 65 -2.21 -1.92 -5.29
C ASP A 65 -2.91 -1.36 -4.05
N VAL A 66 -2.58 -1.91 -2.88
CA VAL A 66 -3.10 -1.46 -1.58
C VAL A 66 -1.93 -1.11 -0.67
N CYS A 67 -1.97 0.06 -0.05
CA CYS A 67 -0.97 0.45 0.94
C CYS A 67 -1.19 -0.29 2.27
N ASN A 68 -0.15 -0.38 3.09
CA ASN A 68 -0.23 -1.10 4.35
C ASN A 68 -1.26 -0.51 5.33
N ALA A 69 -1.43 0.82 5.36
CA ALA A 69 -2.45 1.44 6.21
C ALA A 69 -3.86 0.95 5.86
N CYS A 70 -4.21 0.91 4.57
CA CYS A 70 -5.51 0.40 4.14
C CYS A 70 -5.68 -1.09 4.43
N VAL A 71 -4.62 -1.91 4.29
CA VAL A 71 -4.64 -3.32 4.69
C VAL A 71 -4.92 -3.47 6.19
N LEU A 72 -4.29 -2.66 7.04
CA LEU A 72 -4.49 -2.70 8.49
C LEU A 72 -5.92 -2.32 8.89
N LEU A 73 -6.52 -1.35 8.21
CA LEU A 73 -7.93 -1.00 8.44
C LEU A 73 -8.86 -2.16 8.12
N VAL A 74 -8.71 -2.84 6.98
CA VAL A 74 -9.51 -4.03 6.65
C VAL A 74 -9.32 -5.14 7.68
N LYS A 75 -8.08 -5.41 8.09
CA LYS A 75 -7.78 -6.44 9.11
C LYS A 75 -8.41 -6.11 10.45
N ARG A 76 -8.42 -4.83 10.85
CA ARG A 76 -9.05 -4.38 12.10
C ARG A 76 -10.56 -4.48 12.02
N TRP A 77 -11.15 -4.04 10.91
CA TRP A 77 -12.59 -4.10 10.66
C TRP A 77 -13.14 -5.53 10.75
N LYS A 78 -12.46 -6.51 10.15
CA LYS A 78 -12.82 -7.94 10.25
C LYS A 78 -12.87 -8.52 11.66
N LYS A 79 -12.20 -7.87 12.63
CA LYS A 79 -12.13 -8.31 14.02
C LYS A 79 -13.09 -7.56 14.93
N LEU A 80 -13.85 -6.59 14.40
CA LEU A 80 -14.85 -5.90 15.19
C LEU A 80 -16.00 -6.87 15.53
N PRO A 81 -16.54 -6.83 16.76
CA PRO A 81 -17.74 -7.58 17.09
C PRO A 81 -18.91 -7.14 16.19
N ALA A 82 -19.82 -8.06 15.88
CA ALA A 82 -21.09 -7.69 15.27
C ALA A 82 -21.83 -6.77 16.25
N GLY A 83 -22.22 -5.59 15.76
CA GLY A 83 -22.99 -4.61 16.53
C GLY A 83 -24.40 -5.07 16.85
#